data_AF-A0A7J2L3H5-F1
#
_entry.id   AF-A0A7J2L3H5-F1
#
_cell.length_a   1.000
_cell.length_b   1.000
_cell.length_c   1.000
_cell.angle_alpha   90.00
_cell.angle_beta   90.00
_cell.angle_gamma   90.00
#
_symmetry.space_group_name_H-M   'P 1'
#
loop_
_entity.id
_entity.type
_entity.pdbx_description
1 polymer ?
#
loop_
_entity_poly.entity_id
_entity_poly.type
_entity_poly.pdbx_seq_one_letter_code
_entity_poly.pdbx_strand_id
1 'polypeptide(L)'
;ALLSTEKIKVLIKPVAKGGVSVPEFEIVEGRADKKAYPEGVRAIIEKFRESLPDMLKLVEILVELEILLREIEVANRIVNTLEKVVIPTLEEKISYINVMLSEMMISELSSLRVVISQVEGEKE
;
A
#
# COMPACT_ATOMS: atom_id res chain seq x y z
N ALA A 1 23.81 2.26 -47.91
CA ALA A 1 24.75 2.11 -46.79
C ALA A 1 24.28 2.99 -45.64
N LEU A 2 24.33 2.45 -44.42
CA LEU A 2 24.23 3.17 -43.14
C LEU A 2 22.81 3.61 -42.69
N LEU A 3 21.92 2.66 -42.45
CA LEU A 3 21.05 2.77 -41.26
C LEU A 3 21.80 2.08 -40.12
N SER A 4 22.83 2.74 -39.59
CA SER A 4 23.36 2.38 -38.28
C SER A 4 22.30 2.79 -37.27
N THR A 5 21.42 1.86 -36.91
CA THR A 5 20.51 2.04 -35.79
C THR A 5 21.34 1.93 -34.52
N GLU A 6 22.01 3.04 -34.16
CA GLU A 6 22.60 3.15 -32.84
C GLU A 6 21.46 3.08 -31.82
N LYS A 7 21.37 1.92 -31.17
CA LYS A 7 20.41 1.65 -30.11
C LYS A 7 20.82 2.49 -28.91
N ILE A 8 19.94 3.41 -28.50
CA ILE A 8 20.09 4.11 -27.22
C ILE A 8 19.97 3.06 -26.12
N LYS A 9 21.08 2.76 -25.45
CA LYS A 9 21.08 1.87 -24.29
C LYS A 9 20.78 2.70 -23.05
N VAL A 10 19.62 2.45 -22.46
CA VAL A 10 19.23 2.99 -21.15
C VAL A 10 19.51 1.91 -20.11
N LEU A 11 20.40 2.17 -19.16
CA LEU A 11 20.60 1.31 -18.00
C LEU A 11 19.57 1.69 -16.94
N ILE A 12 18.86 0.67 -16.45
CA ILE A 12 17.89 0.80 -15.38
C ILE A 12 18.56 0.29 -14.10
N LYS A 13 18.80 1.17 -13.13
CA LYS A 13 19.34 0.82 -11.81
C LYS A 13 18.25 0.94 -10.76
N PRO A 14 17.90 -0.12 -10.02
CA PRO A 14 16.95 0.02 -8.91
C PRO A 14 17.62 0.73 -7.73
N VAL A 15 17.08 1.88 -7.32
CA VAL A 15 17.53 2.65 -6.15
C VAL A 15 16.38 2.75 -5.16
N ALA A 16 16.65 2.38 -3.91
CA ALA A 16 15.67 2.51 -2.83
C ALA A 16 15.66 3.95 -2.31
N LYS A 17 14.58 4.70 -2.58
CA LYS A 17 14.30 6.01 -1.99
C LYS A 17 13.02 5.91 -1.17
N GLY A 18 13.06 6.32 0.10
CA GLY A 18 11.86 6.38 0.95
C GLY A 18 11.17 5.03 1.26
N GLY A 19 11.85 3.89 1.06
CA GLY A 19 11.26 2.56 1.25
C GLY A 19 10.65 1.95 -0.01
N VAL A 20 10.63 2.68 -1.13
CA VAL A 20 10.14 2.22 -2.44
C VAL A 20 11.32 2.04 -3.40
N SER A 21 11.28 0.97 -4.21
CA SER A 21 12.30 0.68 -5.24
C SER A 21 12.01 1.49 -6.50
N VAL A 22 12.76 2.57 -6.69
CA VAL A 22 12.61 3.47 -7.83
C VAL A 22 13.68 3.13 -8.89
N PRO A 23 13.30 2.85 -10.15
CA PRO A 23 14.27 2.65 -11.22
C PRO A 23 14.88 3.99 -11.66
N GLU A 24 16.17 4.21 -11.38
CA GLU A 24 16.94 5.29 -11.97
C GLU A 24 17.39 4.92 -13.39
N PHE A 25 17.16 5.81 -14.35
CA PHE A 25 17.47 5.60 -15.77
C PHE A 25 18.72 6.41 -16.16
N GLU A 26 19.83 5.72 -16.47
CA GLU A 26 21.04 6.33 -17.03
C GLU A 26 21.14 6.04 -18.54
N ILE A 27 21.18 7.09 -19.37
CA ILE A 27 21.44 6.95 -20.81
C ILE A 27 22.96 6.83 -21.02
N VAL A 28 23.45 5.69 -21.48
CA VAL A 28 24.91 5.43 -21.56
C VAL A 28 25.49 5.65 -22.97
N GLU A 29 24.73 5.42 -24.04
CA GLU A 29 25.27 5.58 -25.40
C GLU A 29 24.23 6.10 -26.41
N GLY A 30 24.62 7.13 -27.16
CA GLY A 30 23.93 7.63 -28.34
C GLY A 30 24.81 8.68 -29.03
N ARG A 31 25.64 8.24 -29.99
CA ARG A 31 26.45 9.12 -30.84
C ARG A 31 25.88 9.08 -32.26
N ALA A 32 24.81 9.83 -32.48
CA ALA A 32 24.42 10.14 -33.84
C ALA A 32 25.58 10.88 -34.55
N ASP A 33 26.12 10.27 -35.61
CA ASP A 33 27.18 10.87 -36.43
C ASP A 33 26.75 12.27 -36.90
N LYS A 34 27.44 13.29 -36.40
CA LYS A 34 27.12 14.72 -36.56
C LYS A 34 27.08 15.22 -38.02
N LYS A 35 27.38 14.38 -39.01
CA LYS A 35 27.57 14.76 -40.43
C LYS A 35 26.58 14.10 -41.42
N ALA A 36 25.68 13.23 -40.98
CA ALA A 36 24.81 12.46 -41.90
C ALA A 36 23.44 13.13 -42.19
N TYR A 37 23.07 14.19 -41.47
CA TYR A 37 21.71 14.76 -41.51
C TYR A 37 21.70 16.26 -41.89
N PRO A 38 20.69 16.74 -42.65
CA PRO A 38 20.49 18.17 -42.92
C PRO A 38 20.31 19.01 -41.64
N GLU A 39 20.75 20.27 -41.67
CA GLU A 39 20.79 21.18 -40.49
C GLU A 39 19.46 21.26 -39.71
N GLY A 40 18.33 21.27 -40.42
CA GLY A 40 17.00 21.31 -39.79
C GLY A 40 16.62 20.04 -39.01
N VAL A 41 17.05 18.86 -39.50
CA VAL A 41 16.83 17.58 -38.81
C VAL A 41 17.75 17.47 -37.59
N ARG A 42 18.96 18.03 -37.67
CA ARG A 42 19.91 18.08 -36.57
C ARG A 42 19.39 18.88 -35.37
N ALA A 43 18.79 20.05 -35.61
CA ALA A 43 18.22 20.88 -34.56
C ALA A 43 17.04 20.19 -33.83
N ILE A 44 16.25 19.40 -34.55
CA ILE A 44 15.14 18.62 -33.97
C ILE A 44 15.68 17.47 -33.13
N ILE A 45 16.71 16.76 -33.59
CA ILE A 45 17.36 15.67 -32.85
C ILE A 45 18.01 16.19 -31.56
N GLU A 46 18.68 17.35 -31.60
CA GLU A 46 19.28 17.96 -30.40
C GLU A 46 18.20 18.37 -29.39
N LYS A 47 17.12 19.05 -29.82
CA LYS A 47 16.00 19.39 -28.93
C LYS A 47 15.32 18.17 -28.32
N PHE A 48 15.17 17.10 -29.11
CA PHE A 48 14.62 15.84 -28.61
C PHE A 48 15.57 15.18 -27.60
N ARG A 49 16.89 15.26 -27.83
CA ARG A 49 17.89 14.79 -26.88
C ARG A 49 17.91 15.58 -25.58
N GLU A 50 17.65 16.88 -25.64
CA GLU A 50 17.54 17.74 -24.47
C GLU A 50 16.29 17.43 -23.63
N SER A 51 15.16 17.09 -24.27
CA SER A 51 13.91 16.78 -23.55
C SER A 51 13.80 15.33 -23.07
N LEU A 52 14.57 14.40 -23.65
CA LEU A 52 14.59 12.99 -23.26
C LEU A 52 14.91 12.75 -21.77
N PRO A 53 15.94 13.39 -21.16
CA PRO A 53 16.23 13.27 -19.73
C PRO A 53 15.08 13.74 -18.83
N ASP A 54 14.40 14.83 -19.20
CA ASP A 54 13.28 15.35 -18.41
C ASP A 54 12.06 14.42 -18.49
N MET A 55 11.85 13.82 -19.66
CA MET A 55 10.82 12.79 -19.83
C MET A 55 11.13 11.53 -19.02
N LEU A 56 12.41 11.12 -18.91
CA LEU A 56 12.82 9.99 -18.06
C LEU A 56 12.62 10.29 -16.57
N LYS A 57 12.94 11.50 -16.10
CA LYS A 57 12.66 11.92 -14.72
C LYS A 57 11.16 11.93 -14.41
N LEU A 58 10.34 12.37 -15.37
CA LEU A 58 8.88 12.34 -15.20
C LEU A 58 8.38 10.89 -15.05
N VAL A 59 8.90 9.97 -15.86
CA VAL A 59 8.56 8.54 -15.78
C VAL A 59 8.98 7.96 -14.43
N GLU A 60 10.15 8.32 -13.90
CA GLU A 60 10.60 7.91 -12.57
C GLU A 60 9.60 8.32 -11.48
N ILE A 61 9.18 9.59 -11.46
CA ILE A 61 8.19 10.10 -10.50
C ILE A 61 6.83 9.43 -10.69
N LEU A 62 6.39 9.20 -11.93
CA LEU A 62 5.12 8.53 -12.21
C LEU A 62 5.10 7.09 -11.68
N VAL A 63 6.21 6.36 -11.83
CA VAL A 63 6.34 4.99 -11.30
C VAL A 63 6.33 4.99 -9.77
N GLU A 64 7.01 5.95 -9.14
CA GLU A 64 6.97 6.12 -7.68
C GLU A 64 5.54 6.37 -7.19
N LEU A 65 4.81 7.27 -7.85
CA LEU A 65 3.43 7.61 -7.53
C LEU A 65 2.50 6.41 -7.71
N GLU A 66 2.68 5.60 -8.76
CA GLU A 66 1.90 4.39 -8.98
C GLU A 66 2.08 3.36 -7.84
N ILE A 67 3.31 3.16 -7.38
CA ILE A 67 3.59 2.23 -6.28
C ILE A 67 2.94 2.75 -4.99
N LEU A 68 3.11 4.03 -4.68
CA LEU A 68 2.51 4.66 -3.50
C LEU A 68 0.98 4.57 -3.51
N LEU A 69 0.34 4.77 -4.67
CA LEU A 69 -1.11 4.62 -4.79
C LEU A 69 -1.57 3.20 -4.46
N ARG A 70 -0.85 2.18 -4.95
CA ARG A 70 -1.16 0.77 -4.62
C ARG A 70 -1.04 0.50 -3.12
N GLU A 71 -0.04 1.06 -2.46
CA GLU A 71 0.12 0.93 -1.01
C GLU A 71 -1.03 1.59 -0.25
N ILE A 72 -1.46 2.78 -0.68
CA ILE A 72 -2.61 3.49 -0.11
C ILE A 72 -3.91 2.71 -0.30
N GLU A 73 -4.12 2.10 -1.46
CA GLU A 73 -5.29 1.23 -1.70
C GLU A 73 -5.33 0.02 -0.75
N VAL A 74 -4.16 -0.61 -0.51
CA VAL A 74 -4.05 -1.72 0.44
C VAL A 74 -4.37 -1.25 1.86
N ALA A 75 -3.80 -0.12 2.29
CA ALA A 75 -4.07 0.46 3.60
C ALA A 75 -5.57 0.78 3.77
N ASN A 76 -6.19 1.41 2.77
CA ASN A 76 -7.63 1.70 2.77
C ASN A 76 -8.48 0.43 2.87
N ARG A 77 -8.10 -0.65 2.18
CA ARG A 77 -8.79 -1.93 2.27
C ARG A 77 -8.71 -2.53 3.67
N ILE A 78 -7.56 -2.42 4.33
CA ILE A 78 -7.36 -2.88 5.71
C ILE A 78 -8.23 -2.05 6.65
N VAL A 79 -8.20 -0.72 6.56
CA VAL A 79 -9.02 0.18 7.37
C VAL A 79 -10.51 -0.15 7.21
N ASN A 80 -10.98 -0.29 5.97
CA ASN A 80 -12.38 -0.63 5.70
C ASN A 80 -12.78 -2.01 6.28
N THR A 81 -11.86 -2.98 6.29
CA THR A 81 -12.10 -4.30 6.91
C THR A 81 -12.16 -4.20 8.42
N LEU A 82 -11.28 -3.39 9.02
CA LEU A 82 -11.29 -3.15 10.46
C LEU A 82 -12.60 -2.50 10.90
N GLU A 83 -13.01 -1.43 10.22
CA GLU A 83 -14.21 -0.66 10.54
C GLU A 83 -15.50 -1.45 10.34
N LYS A 84 -15.63 -2.17 9.23
CA LYS A 84 -16.90 -2.82 8.87
C LYS A 84 -17.05 -4.24 9.37
N VAL A 85 -15.95 -4.93 9.68
CA VAL A 85 -15.97 -6.35 10.04
C VAL A 85 -15.38 -6.57 11.41
N VAL A 86 -14.12 -6.18 11.63
CA VAL A 86 -13.39 -6.57 12.85
C VAL A 86 -13.95 -5.87 14.08
N ILE A 87 -14.11 -4.55 14.04
CA ILE A 87 -14.63 -3.77 15.18
C ILE A 87 -16.04 -4.24 15.58
N PRO A 88 -17.03 -4.31 14.67
CA PRO A 88 -18.37 -4.79 15.03
C PRO A 88 -18.37 -6.21 15.61
N THR A 89 -17.58 -7.12 15.02
CA THR A 89 -17.49 -8.50 15.52
C THR A 89 -16.91 -8.56 16.94
N LEU A 90 -15.94 -7.70 17.26
CA LEU A 90 -15.36 -7.63 18.61
C LEU A 90 -16.36 -7.03 19.61
N GLU A 91 -17.10 -5.99 19.22
CA GLU A 91 -18.16 -5.41 20.05
C GLU A 91 -19.26 -6.42 20.36
N GLU A 92 -19.71 -7.20 19.37
CA GLU A 92 -20.67 -8.29 19.55
C GLU A 92 -20.14 -9.35 20.54
N LYS A 93 -18.87 -9.75 20.41
CA LYS A 93 -18.24 -10.71 21.33
C LYS A 93 -18.17 -10.18 22.76
N ILE A 94 -17.82 -8.91 22.93
CA ILE A 94 -17.79 -8.26 24.26
C ILE A 94 -19.19 -8.26 24.86
N SER A 95 -20.21 -7.88 24.07
CA SER A 95 -21.61 -7.90 24.50
C SER A 95 -22.05 -9.31 24.92
N TYR A 96 -21.74 -10.32 24.10
CA TYR A 96 -22.04 -11.72 24.41
C TYR A 96 -21.39 -12.18 25.73
N ILE A 97 -20.11 -11.88 25.93
CA ILE A 97 -19.41 -12.22 27.18
C ILE A 97 -20.10 -11.56 28.38
N ASN A 98 -20.47 -10.28 28.27
CA ASN A 98 -21.14 -9.56 29.36
C ASN A 98 -22.51 -10.16 29.70
N VAL A 99 -23.30 -10.55 28.69
CA VAL A 99 -24.60 -11.21 28.90
C VAL A 99 -24.40 -12.55 29.59
N MET A 100 -23.50 -13.40 29.08
CA MET A 100 -23.22 -14.71 29.69
C MET A 100 -22.72 -14.60 31.13
N LEU A 101 -21.83 -13.64 31.41
CA LEU A 101 -21.33 -13.40 32.77
C LEU A 101 -22.47 -12.98 33.71
N SER A 102 -23.35 -12.09 33.23
CA SER A 102 -24.52 -11.63 34.00
C SER A 102 -25.49 -12.77 34.30
N GLU A 103 -25.77 -13.63 33.32
CA GLU A 103 -26.61 -14.81 33.50
C GLU A 103 -26.01 -15.81 34.50
N MET A 104 -24.70 -16.05 34.43
CA MET A 104 -24.00 -16.89 35.41
C MET A 104 -24.12 -16.32 36.83
N MET A 105 -23.90 -15.01 37.00
CA MET A 105 -24.03 -14.35 38.31
C MET A 105 -25.47 -14.44 38.86
N ILE A 106 -26.49 -14.25 38.00
CA ILE A 106 -27.90 -14.38 38.41
C ILE A 106 -28.20 -15.82 38.85
N SER A 107 -27.69 -16.82 38.11
CA SER A 107 -27.84 -18.23 38.46
C SER A 107 -27.20 -18.57 39.81
N GLU A 108 -25.99 -18.09 40.08
CA GLU A 108 -25.31 -18.29 41.36
C GLU A 108 -26.05 -17.61 42.52
N LEU A 109 -26.44 -16.34 42.36
CA LEU A 109 -27.17 -15.61 43.40
C LEU A 109 -28.52 -16.25 43.73
N SER A 110 -29.25 -16.70 42.72
CA SER A 110 -30.52 -17.41 42.94
C SER A 110 -30.33 -18.72 43.69
N SER A 111 -29.28 -19.49 43.34
CA SER A 111 -28.93 -20.74 44.02
C SER A 111 -28.56 -20.50 45.49
N LEU A 112 -27.73 -19.49 45.77
CA LEU A 112 -27.38 -19.10 47.14
C LEU A 112 -28.61 -18.68 47.95
N ARG A 113 -29.53 -17.91 47.35
CA ARG A 113 -30.75 -17.47 48.01
C ARG A 113 -31.66 -18.64 48.41
N VAL A 114 -31.74 -19.68 47.57
CA VAL A 114 -32.48 -20.91 47.90
C VAL A 114 -31.85 -21.60 49.11
N VAL A 115 -30.52 -21.78 49.11
CA VAL A 115 -29.82 -22.41 50.24
C VAL A 115 -30.02 -21.62 51.54
N ILE A 116 -29.92 -20.30 51.49
CA ILE A 116 -30.15 -19.44 52.66
C ILE A 116 -31.57 -19.62 53.20
N SER A 117 -32.59 -19.62 52.32
CA SER A 117 -33.98 -19.81 52.74
C SER A 117 -34.25 -21.17 53.40
N GLN A 118 -33.55 -22.22 52.98
CA GLN A 118 -33.63 -23.55 53.62
C GLN A 118 -33.03 -23.52 55.02
N VAL A 119 -31.86 -22.89 55.18
CA VAL A 119 -31.19 -22.75 56.49
C VAL A 119 -32.00 -21.88 57.46
N GLU A 120 -32.69 -20.86 56.97
CA GLU A 120 -33.59 -20.04 57.80
C GLU A 120 -34.84 -20.81 58.24
N GLY A 121 -35.44 -21.61 57.35
CA GLY A 121 -36.59 -22.46 57.68
C GLY A 121 -36.27 -23.64 58.62
N GLU A 122 -35.01 -24.09 58.69
CA GLU A 122 -34.57 -25.11 59.67
C GLU A 122 -34.28 -24.55 61.06
N LYS A 123 -34.22 -23.21 61.22
CA LYS A 123 -33.93 -22.54 62.49
C LYS A 123 -35.18 -22.13 63.28
N GLU A 124 -36.37 -22.18 62.68
CA GLU A 124 -37.67 -22.06 63.35
C GLU A 124 -38.21 -23.44 63.79
#